data_AF-A0A7L8V3R4-F1
#
_entry.id   AF-A0A7L8V3R4-F1
#
_cell.length_a   1.000
_cell.length_b   1.000
_cell.length_c   1.000
_cell.angle_alpha   90.00
_cell.angle_beta   90.00
_cell.angle_gamma   90.00
#
_symmetry.space_group_name_H-M   'P 1'
#
loop_
_entity.id
_entity.type
_entity.pdbx_description
1 polymer ?
#
loop_
_entity_poly.entity_id
_entity_poly.type
_entity_poly.pdbx_seq_one_letter_code
_entity_poly.pdbx_strand_id
1 'polypeptide(L)'
;MLKSLTVKSKLQLIGAFVVMGFIIVAIFTYIRLDTLNKEYKSTVIIGQIKQLVSDSLINNIEGASAVRMMILAPNDEQAPKTLLKNIETVEKNITTLQEPKYANASQGFNKFNIGELHNNYSKVLKQLVVKQASGEALTPADNKIVAQNLRPYKAALAQWLEANESKQTQIALDFEKTISSTIMISILTSMIVVILIFGLIFFIGSSIINSLEIFSNGLKSFFSFLNRTSKSTHTIDIDGQDEFAVMANMTNDNIKIIQNQIQQDDIFVKDVSRFASEIGSGNMLAKIEKDTNTPNLVELKNILSKMQYDLEHTIARSIPMLIEVLDKFKNQDFTARFPDPYAKVAIAINELGDVISVLLKQSLTTGIELQNSADELLKNVDTLSHSSNAAAASLEETAAALEEITATVVSNSTHVSEMSQYSAQVSSSAKKGQELARSTTTAMDDITNQVNLITEAITVIDQIAFQTNILSLNAAVEAATAGEAGKGFAVVAGEVRNLASRSAEAAKEIKAIVENATAKANQGKAISNEMIKGYEELLANINKTTQTISEIASASKEQEAGITQINDAVTGLDRQTQQNASIALNTKEIALKTDTIAKAIVSDSMKKEFIGKNKVIKDTPNDTKS
;
A
#
# COMPACT_ATOMS: atom_id res chain seq x y z
N MET A 1 -50.41 59.80 -8.60
CA MET A 1 -49.70 60.24 -7.38
C MET A 1 -49.32 59.08 -6.46
N LEU A 2 -50.21 58.15 -6.14
CA LEU A 2 -49.87 56.99 -5.28
C LEU A 2 -48.85 56.03 -5.89
N LYS A 3 -48.86 55.82 -7.22
CA LYS A 3 -47.90 54.92 -7.90
C LYS A 3 -46.43 55.35 -7.80
N SER A 4 -46.16 56.65 -7.63
CA SER A 4 -44.79 57.21 -7.56
C SER A 4 -44.26 57.36 -6.13
N LEU A 5 -45.01 56.90 -5.13
CA LEU A 5 -44.62 56.98 -3.73
C LEU A 5 -44.06 55.64 -3.27
N THR A 6 -42.99 55.68 -2.48
CA THR A 6 -42.45 54.50 -1.81
C THR A 6 -43.52 53.85 -0.91
N VAL A 7 -43.53 52.54 -0.73
CA VAL A 7 -44.25 51.78 0.29
C VAL A 7 -44.10 52.46 1.65
N LYS A 8 -42.88 52.89 2.02
CA LYS A 8 -42.68 53.70 3.23
C LYS A 8 -43.49 55.00 3.19
N SER A 9 -43.44 55.76 2.11
CA SER A 9 -44.22 56.99 1.95
C SER A 9 -45.73 56.74 1.85
N LYS A 10 -46.20 55.62 1.28
CA LYS A 10 -47.60 55.18 1.21
C LYS A 10 -48.13 54.83 2.59
N LEU A 11 -47.36 54.09 3.39
CA LEU A 11 -47.67 53.77 4.78
C LEU A 11 -47.61 55.01 5.70
N GLN A 12 -46.60 55.87 5.50
CA GLN A 12 -46.55 57.18 6.17
C GLN A 12 -47.71 58.08 5.75
N LEU A 13 -48.22 57.96 4.52
CA LEU A 13 -49.42 58.67 4.06
C LEU A 13 -50.66 58.21 4.82
N ILE A 14 -50.81 56.90 5.07
CA ILE A 14 -51.87 56.39 5.96
C ILE A 14 -51.70 57.00 7.35
N GLY A 15 -50.51 56.95 7.93
CA GLY A 15 -50.23 57.52 9.25
C GLY A 15 -50.53 59.03 9.30
N ALA A 16 -50.10 59.79 8.31
CA ALA A 16 -50.33 61.22 8.19
C ALA A 16 -51.81 61.55 8.01
N PHE A 17 -52.55 60.80 7.19
CA PHE A 17 -53.99 60.98 6.99
C PHE A 17 -54.82 60.56 8.21
N VAL A 18 -54.39 59.52 8.94
CA VAL A 18 -55.01 59.12 10.21
C VAL A 18 -54.82 60.23 11.25
N VAL A 19 -53.60 60.73 11.41
CA VAL A 19 -53.32 61.86 12.32
C VAL A 19 -54.06 63.12 11.89
N MET A 20 -54.06 63.46 10.58
CA MET A 20 -54.82 64.59 10.04
C MET A 20 -56.33 64.42 10.26
N GLY A 21 -56.86 63.21 10.09
CA GLY A 21 -58.26 62.88 10.35
C GLY A 21 -58.63 63.06 11.82
N PHE A 22 -57.78 62.57 12.74
CA PHE A 22 -57.97 62.81 14.17
C PHE A 22 -57.88 64.30 14.53
N ILE A 23 -56.98 65.07 13.91
CA ILE A 23 -56.88 66.52 14.11
C ILE A 23 -58.14 67.22 13.60
N ILE A 24 -58.66 66.85 12.42
CA ILE A 24 -59.89 67.42 11.86
C ILE A 24 -61.08 67.12 12.77
N VAL A 25 -61.25 65.87 13.21
CA VAL A 25 -62.30 65.50 14.17
C VAL A 25 -62.13 66.25 15.49
N ALA A 26 -60.91 66.36 16.01
CA ALA A 26 -60.63 67.08 17.26
C ALA A 26 -60.95 68.57 17.15
N ILE A 27 -60.54 69.24 16.08
CA ILE A 27 -60.83 70.66 15.84
C ILE A 27 -62.34 70.87 15.68
N PHE A 28 -63.01 70.05 14.87
CA PHE A 28 -64.44 70.20 14.62
C PHE A 28 -65.28 69.91 15.88
N THR A 29 -64.90 68.88 16.63
CA THR A 29 -65.50 68.54 17.92
C THR A 29 -65.27 69.68 18.90
N TYR A 30 -64.06 70.25 18.98
CA TYR A 30 -63.75 71.38 19.86
C TYR A 30 -64.61 72.61 19.56
N ILE A 31 -64.73 73.00 18.29
CA ILE A 31 -65.58 74.15 17.88
C ILE A 31 -67.04 73.93 18.28
N ARG A 32 -67.55 72.71 18.12
CA ARG A 32 -68.92 72.37 18.51
C ARG A 32 -69.09 72.30 20.02
N LEU A 33 -68.10 71.77 20.75
CA LEU A 33 -68.11 71.75 22.21
C LEU A 33 -68.09 73.17 22.78
N ASP A 34 -67.35 74.11 22.19
CA ASP A 34 -67.36 75.52 22.61
C ASP A 34 -68.73 76.17 22.41
N THR A 35 -69.39 75.88 21.29
CA THR A 35 -70.77 76.35 21.03
C THR A 35 -71.74 75.77 22.06
N LEU A 36 -71.66 74.47 22.32
CA LEU A 36 -72.46 73.78 23.33
C LEU A 36 -72.21 74.35 24.74
N ASN A 37 -70.96 74.64 25.07
CA ASN A 37 -70.58 75.21 26.36
C ASN A 37 -71.16 76.62 26.57
N LYS A 38 -71.26 77.43 25.51
CA LYS A 38 -71.91 78.75 25.57
C LYS A 38 -73.40 78.64 25.88
N GLU A 39 -74.12 77.74 25.21
CA GLU A 39 -75.55 77.50 25.49
C GLU A 39 -75.79 76.84 26.86
N TYR A 40 -74.93 75.91 27.25
CA TYR A 40 -74.96 75.31 28.59
C TYR A 40 -74.82 76.36 29.68
N LYS A 41 -73.85 77.28 29.57
CA LYS A 41 -73.68 78.38 30.53
C LYS A 41 -74.92 79.26 30.63
N SER A 42 -75.58 79.55 29.51
CA SER A 42 -76.84 80.33 29.52
C SER A 42 -77.96 79.60 30.27
N THR A 43 -78.11 78.30 30.02
CA THR A 43 -79.10 77.44 30.70
C THR A 43 -78.83 77.36 32.20
N VAL A 44 -77.57 77.17 32.61
CA VAL A 44 -77.17 77.13 34.02
C VAL A 44 -77.45 78.46 34.72
N ILE A 45 -77.11 79.60 34.10
CA ILE A 45 -77.38 80.93 34.68
C ILE A 45 -78.87 81.12 34.93
N ILE A 46 -79.73 80.75 33.99
CA ILE A 46 -81.19 80.89 34.14
C ILE A 46 -81.74 79.91 35.19
N GLY A 47 -81.20 78.69 35.25
CA GLY A 47 -81.51 77.72 36.30
C GLY A 47 -81.17 78.25 37.70
N GLN A 48 -79.97 78.82 37.86
CA GLN A 48 -79.52 79.45 39.11
C GLN A 48 -80.41 80.61 39.52
N ILE A 49 -80.85 81.46 38.59
CA ILE A 49 -81.78 82.55 38.90
C ILE A 49 -83.12 81.99 39.38
N LYS A 50 -83.70 80.99 38.69
CA LYS A 50 -84.95 80.34 39.15
C LYS A 50 -84.78 79.77 40.56
N GLN A 51 -83.65 79.12 40.83
CA GLN A 51 -83.35 78.58 42.15
C GLN A 51 -83.25 79.70 43.20
N LEU A 52 -82.48 80.75 42.96
CA LEU A 52 -82.35 81.89 43.88
C LEU A 52 -83.70 82.57 44.15
N VAL A 53 -84.54 82.71 43.13
CA VAL A 53 -85.90 83.28 43.26
C VAL A 53 -86.82 82.35 44.03
N SER A 54 -86.78 81.04 43.74
CA SER A 54 -87.55 80.03 44.45
C SER A 54 -87.12 79.89 45.91
N ASP A 55 -85.81 79.86 46.18
CA ASP A 55 -85.25 79.84 47.53
C ASP A 55 -85.64 81.11 48.28
N SER A 56 -85.58 82.26 47.62
CA SER A 56 -86.08 83.51 48.21
C SER A 56 -87.57 83.38 48.55
N LEU A 57 -88.40 82.85 47.66
CA LEU A 57 -89.83 82.64 47.90
C LEU A 57 -90.07 81.73 49.12
N ILE A 58 -89.35 80.61 49.22
CA ILE A 58 -89.44 79.66 50.34
C ILE A 58 -89.02 80.32 51.64
N ASN A 59 -87.85 80.96 51.67
CA ASN A 59 -87.33 81.61 52.87
C ASN A 59 -88.22 82.78 53.33
N ASN A 60 -88.85 83.50 52.40
CA ASN A 60 -89.82 84.54 52.76
C ASN A 60 -91.09 83.95 53.39
N ILE A 61 -91.57 82.79 52.92
CA ILE A 61 -92.71 82.07 53.50
C ILE A 61 -92.34 81.49 54.86
N GLU A 62 -91.19 80.84 54.98
CA GLU A 62 -90.69 80.30 56.25
C GLU A 62 -90.41 81.42 57.26
N GLY A 63 -89.91 82.58 56.81
CA GLY A 63 -89.74 83.77 57.66
C GLY A 63 -91.07 84.26 58.23
N ALA A 64 -92.12 84.33 57.41
CA ALA A 64 -93.46 84.64 57.93
C ALA A 64 -93.98 83.54 58.87
N SER A 65 -93.69 82.27 58.58
CA SER A 65 -94.05 81.17 59.47
C SER A 65 -93.31 81.24 60.81
N ALA A 66 -92.04 81.65 60.80
CA ALA A 66 -91.24 81.87 61.99
C ALA A 66 -91.81 83.02 62.84
N VAL A 67 -92.18 84.15 62.23
CA VAL A 67 -92.92 85.24 62.91
C VAL A 67 -94.18 84.70 63.56
N ARG A 68 -94.95 83.87 62.84
CA ARG A 68 -96.15 83.25 63.39
C ARG A 68 -95.85 82.28 64.55
N MET A 69 -94.75 81.53 64.47
CA MET A 69 -94.31 80.61 65.51
C MET A 69 -93.87 81.36 66.77
N MET A 70 -93.18 82.50 66.62
CA MET A 70 -92.78 83.37 67.73
C MET A 70 -93.99 83.99 68.47
N ILE A 71 -95.14 84.09 67.81
CA ILE A 71 -96.40 84.53 68.44
C ILE A 71 -97.08 83.35 69.17
N LEU A 72 -97.05 82.16 68.59
CA LEU A 72 -97.71 80.97 69.15
C LEU A 72 -96.91 80.31 70.28
N ALA A 73 -95.59 80.40 70.21
CA ALA A 73 -94.63 79.88 71.18
C ALA A 73 -93.57 80.95 71.48
N PRO A 74 -93.88 81.92 72.36
CA PRO A 74 -92.99 83.07 72.62
C PRO A 74 -91.61 82.71 73.18
N ASN A 75 -91.50 81.55 73.82
CA ASN A 75 -90.26 81.06 74.43
C ASN A 75 -89.43 80.17 73.48
N ASP A 76 -89.85 80.02 72.22
CA ASP A 76 -89.12 79.23 71.25
C ASP A 76 -87.86 79.96 70.80
N GLU A 77 -86.68 79.44 71.18
CA GLU A 77 -85.39 80.02 70.78
C GLU A 77 -85.05 79.81 69.30
N GLN A 78 -85.72 78.88 68.62
CA GLN A 78 -85.40 78.48 67.25
C GLN A 78 -86.05 79.42 66.23
N ALA A 79 -87.30 79.83 66.47
CA ALA A 79 -88.05 80.66 65.52
C ALA A 79 -87.40 82.04 65.26
N PRO A 80 -86.87 82.78 66.25
CA PRO A 80 -86.13 84.03 66.02
C PRO A 80 -84.87 83.83 65.18
N LYS A 81 -84.11 82.77 65.48
CA LYS A 81 -82.90 82.40 64.72
C LYS A 81 -83.25 82.05 63.28
N THR A 82 -84.37 81.33 63.09
CA THR A 82 -84.89 80.96 61.77
C THR A 82 -85.29 82.19 60.97
N LEU A 83 -86.00 83.14 61.60
CA LEU A 83 -86.35 84.41 60.96
C LEU A 83 -85.11 85.19 60.51
N LEU A 84 -84.14 85.38 61.39
CA LEU A 84 -82.87 86.06 61.07
C LEU A 84 -82.13 85.36 59.92
N LYS A 85 -81.96 84.05 60.01
CA LYS A 85 -81.33 83.25 58.95
C LYS A 85 -82.05 83.41 57.61
N ASN A 86 -83.38 83.41 57.61
CA ASN A 86 -84.16 83.52 56.38
C ASN A 86 -84.08 84.92 55.79
N ILE A 87 -84.07 85.98 56.62
CA ILE A 87 -83.82 87.36 56.18
C ILE A 87 -82.42 87.45 55.54
N GLU A 88 -81.37 87.00 56.24
CA GLU A 88 -80.00 87.00 55.72
C GLU A 88 -79.89 86.22 54.41
N THR A 89 -80.57 85.08 54.31
CA THR A 89 -80.58 84.24 53.11
C THR A 89 -81.25 84.95 51.94
N VAL A 90 -82.40 85.59 52.15
CA VAL A 90 -83.10 86.35 51.11
C VAL A 90 -82.27 87.57 50.68
N GLU A 91 -81.68 88.31 51.62
CA GLU A 91 -80.82 89.45 51.30
C GLU A 91 -79.60 89.02 50.50
N LYS A 92 -78.94 87.94 50.93
CA LYS A 92 -77.83 87.34 50.19
C LYS A 92 -78.26 86.94 48.78
N ASN A 93 -79.38 86.25 48.63
CA ASN A 93 -79.89 85.83 47.32
C ASN A 93 -80.16 87.04 46.42
N ILE A 94 -80.69 88.13 46.96
CA ILE A 94 -80.93 89.36 46.20
C ILE A 94 -79.64 90.06 45.82
N THR A 95 -78.65 90.15 46.72
CA THR A 95 -77.32 90.65 46.38
C THR A 95 -76.67 89.80 45.29
N THR A 96 -76.79 88.48 45.39
CA THR A 96 -76.29 87.57 44.35
C THR A 96 -76.98 87.83 43.01
N LEU A 97 -78.31 88.05 43.00
CA LEU A 97 -79.04 88.38 41.77
C LEU A 97 -78.64 89.73 41.12
N GLN A 98 -77.91 90.58 41.84
CA GLN A 98 -77.36 91.85 41.31
C GLN A 98 -75.96 91.69 40.68
N GLU A 99 -75.32 90.51 40.77
CA GLU A 99 -74.01 90.30 40.16
C GLU A 99 -74.06 90.43 38.62
N PRO A 100 -72.99 90.94 37.95
CA PRO A 100 -72.99 91.23 36.51
C PRO A 100 -73.40 90.04 35.62
N LYS A 101 -73.08 88.81 36.04
CA LYS A 101 -73.46 87.58 35.31
C LYS A 101 -74.97 87.36 35.23
N TYR A 102 -75.76 87.95 36.13
CA TYR A 102 -77.22 87.85 36.13
C TYR A 102 -77.90 89.08 35.54
N ALA A 103 -77.16 90.17 35.24
CA ALA A 103 -77.69 91.46 34.83
C ALA A 103 -78.69 91.41 33.64
N ASN A 104 -78.42 90.58 32.63
CA ASN A 104 -79.30 90.45 31.46
C ASN A 104 -80.60 89.70 31.76
N ALA A 105 -80.60 88.81 32.75
CA ALA A 105 -81.76 88.00 33.11
C ALA A 105 -82.55 88.60 34.29
N SER A 106 -81.91 89.42 35.14
CA SER A 106 -82.54 90.14 36.25
C SER A 106 -83.30 91.41 35.82
N GLN A 107 -83.13 91.90 34.59
CA GLN A 107 -83.95 93.00 34.02
C GLN A 107 -85.47 92.75 34.13
N GLY A 108 -85.91 91.49 34.16
CA GLY A 108 -87.31 91.13 34.34
C GLY A 108 -87.90 91.47 35.72
N PHE A 109 -87.09 91.65 36.78
CA PHE A 109 -87.60 91.92 38.13
C PHE A 109 -88.35 93.26 38.25
N ASN A 110 -87.92 94.27 37.48
CA ASN A 110 -88.56 95.60 37.47
C ASN A 110 -90.00 95.53 36.95
N LYS A 111 -90.30 94.62 36.02
CA LYS A 111 -91.65 94.45 35.44
C LYS A 111 -92.69 94.03 36.48
N PHE A 112 -92.28 93.26 37.50
CA PHE A 112 -93.17 92.74 38.55
C PHE A 112 -93.05 93.51 39.86
N ASN A 113 -92.33 94.64 39.85
CA ASN A 113 -92.07 95.47 41.03
C ASN A 113 -91.43 94.73 42.23
N ILE A 114 -90.65 93.67 41.96
CA ILE A 114 -90.14 92.73 42.98
C ILE A 114 -89.19 93.43 43.95
N GLY A 115 -88.36 94.37 43.49
CA GLY A 115 -87.42 95.09 44.35
C GLY A 115 -88.11 95.98 45.40
N GLU A 116 -89.12 96.74 44.99
CA GLU A 116 -89.89 97.60 45.91
C GLU A 116 -90.67 96.75 46.92
N LEU A 117 -91.32 95.68 46.46
CA LEU A 117 -92.05 94.75 47.31
C LEU A 117 -91.13 94.02 48.30
N HIS A 118 -89.93 93.61 47.88
CA HIS A 118 -88.93 93.05 48.77
C HIS A 118 -88.51 94.05 49.85
N ASN A 119 -88.19 95.29 49.46
CA ASN A 119 -87.74 96.31 50.40
C ASN A 119 -88.81 96.59 51.47
N ASN A 120 -90.07 96.68 51.06
CA ASN A 120 -91.19 96.86 51.99
C ASN A 120 -91.33 95.67 52.94
N TYR A 121 -91.25 94.45 52.43
CA TYR A 121 -91.35 93.24 53.25
C TYR A 121 -90.15 93.06 54.20
N SER A 122 -88.92 93.22 53.70
CA SER A 122 -87.68 93.15 54.48
C SER A 122 -87.68 94.20 55.58
N LYS A 123 -88.11 95.44 55.30
CA LYS A 123 -88.24 96.50 56.31
C LYS A 123 -89.17 96.09 57.44
N VAL A 124 -90.32 95.48 57.13
CA VAL A 124 -91.24 94.96 58.14
C VAL A 124 -90.57 93.86 58.95
N LEU A 125 -89.96 92.86 58.31
CA LEU A 125 -89.30 91.76 59.04
C LEU A 125 -88.17 92.27 59.95
N LYS A 126 -87.33 93.19 59.48
CA LYS A 126 -86.27 93.81 60.28
C LYS A 126 -86.82 94.60 61.46
N GLN A 127 -87.92 95.35 61.27
CA GLN A 127 -88.60 96.03 62.38
C GLN A 127 -89.09 95.04 63.44
N LEU A 128 -89.60 93.86 63.03
CA LEU A 128 -90.02 92.83 63.96
C LEU A 128 -88.85 92.16 64.68
N VAL A 129 -87.72 91.94 64.00
CA VAL A 129 -86.49 91.45 64.65
C VAL A 129 -86.00 92.45 65.70
N VAL A 130 -86.01 93.75 65.39
CA VAL A 130 -85.63 94.80 66.36
C VAL A 130 -86.61 94.83 67.53
N LYS A 131 -87.92 94.79 67.26
CA LYS A 131 -88.98 94.76 68.29
C LYS A 131 -88.79 93.59 69.26
N GLN A 132 -88.55 92.41 68.71
CA GLN A 132 -88.31 91.22 69.52
C GLN A 132 -86.98 91.29 70.28
N ALA A 133 -85.91 91.80 69.67
CA ALA A 133 -84.63 91.99 70.36
C ALA A 133 -84.70 93.01 71.51
N SER A 134 -85.61 94.00 71.40
CA SER A 134 -85.92 94.93 72.50
C SER A 134 -86.81 94.33 73.61
N GLY A 135 -87.17 93.05 73.51
CA GLY A 135 -87.96 92.31 74.50
C GLY A 135 -89.47 92.47 74.34
N GLU A 136 -89.95 93.20 73.34
CA GLU A 136 -91.39 93.31 73.06
C GLU A 136 -91.91 92.05 72.35
N ALA A 137 -92.93 91.42 72.94
CA ALA A 137 -93.58 90.25 72.38
C ALA A 137 -94.32 90.60 71.07
N LEU A 138 -94.18 89.73 70.07
CA LEU A 138 -94.90 89.89 68.81
C LEU A 138 -96.38 89.58 68.99
N THR A 139 -97.21 90.34 68.27
CA THR A 139 -98.66 90.26 68.37
C THR A 139 -99.28 89.72 67.08
N PRO A 140 -100.55 89.24 67.13
CA PRO A 140 -101.29 88.92 65.91
C PRO A 140 -101.37 90.09 64.90
N ALA A 141 -101.30 91.35 65.37
CA ALA A 141 -101.26 92.52 64.49
C ALA A 141 -99.96 92.59 63.68
N ASP A 142 -98.82 92.25 64.28
CA ASP A 142 -97.53 92.19 63.60
C ASP A 142 -97.53 91.14 62.48
N ASN A 143 -98.09 89.95 62.76
CA ASN A 143 -98.26 88.91 61.74
C ASN A 143 -99.20 89.34 60.61
N LYS A 144 -100.22 90.16 60.91
CA LYS A 144 -101.10 90.74 59.88
C LYS A 144 -100.33 91.66 58.94
N ILE A 145 -99.42 92.49 59.46
CA ILE A 145 -98.56 93.38 58.66
C ILE A 145 -97.59 92.56 57.79
N VAL A 146 -96.98 91.52 58.36
CA VAL A 146 -96.13 90.57 57.61
C VAL A 146 -96.91 89.93 56.48
N ALA A 147 -98.10 89.39 56.75
CA ALA A 147 -98.94 88.78 55.73
C ALA A 147 -99.39 89.78 54.65
N GLN A 148 -99.71 91.02 55.01
CA GLN A 148 -100.10 92.08 54.08
C GLN A 148 -98.96 92.46 53.11
N ASN A 149 -97.71 92.46 53.57
CA ASN A 149 -96.56 92.77 52.72
C ASN A 149 -96.04 91.53 51.97
N LEU A 150 -96.12 90.35 52.57
CA LEU A 150 -95.71 89.10 51.93
C LEU A 150 -96.63 88.73 50.77
N ARG A 151 -97.94 88.88 50.89
CA ARG A 151 -98.89 88.48 49.82
C ARG A 151 -98.57 89.07 48.45
N PRO A 152 -98.45 90.40 48.28
CA PRO A 152 -98.12 90.99 46.98
C PRO A 152 -96.71 90.61 46.53
N TYR A 153 -95.73 90.54 47.46
CA TYR A 153 -94.37 90.13 47.14
C TYR A 153 -94.28 88.68 46.64
N LYS A 154 -94.96 87.76 47.34
CA LYS A 154 -95.12 86.35 46.97
C LYS A 154 -95.79 86.22 45.60
N ALA A 155 -96.86 86.98 45.37
CA ALA A 155 -97.56 86.98 44.09
C ALA A 155 -96.65 87.44 42.94
N ALA A 156 -95.88 88.51 43.15
CA ALA A 156 -94.94 89.02 42.16
C ALA A 156 -93.82 88.02 41.84
N LEU A 157 -93.22 87.38 42.85
CA LEU A 157 -92.23 86.33 42.67
C LEU A 157 -92.82 85.12 41.94
N ALA A 158 -94.04 84.70 42.28
CA ALA A 158 -94.72 83.59 41.62
C ALA A 158 -95.03 83.90 40.14
N GLN A 159 -95.55 85.09 39.84
CA GLN A 159 -95.79 85.52 38.46
C GLN A 159 -94.51 85.63 37.64
N TRP A 160 -93.41 86.09 38.25
CA TRP A 160 -92.11 86.11 37.56
C TRP A 160 -91.61 84.70 37.28
N LEU A 161 -91.77 83.76 38.21
CA LEU A 161 -91.43 82.35 38.02
C LEU A 161 -92.25 81.73 36.89
N GLU A 162 -93.56 81.96 36.87
CA GLU A 162 -94.48 81.45 35.85
C GLU A 162 -94.20 82.06 34.46
N ALA A 163 -94.00 83.38 34.38
CA ALA A 163 -93.68 84.05 33.13
C ALA A 163 -92.34 83.60 32.52
N ASN A 164 -91.38 83.18 33.35
CA ASN A 164 -90.10 82.66 32.89
C ASN A 164 -90.06 81.13 32.76
N GLU A 165 -91.10 80.41 33.16
CA GLU A 165 -91.16 78.95 33.05
C GLU A 165 -91.26 78.48 31.59
N SER A 166 -92.10 79.16 30.79
CA SER A 166 -92.19 78.90 29.35
C SER A 166 -90.86 79.20 28.63
N LYS A 167 -90.21 80.31 28.99
CA LYS A 167 -88.91 80.71 28.44
C LYS A 167 -87.79 79.75 28.84
N GLN A 168 -87.80 79.23 30.06
CA GLN A 168 -86.88 78.18 30.50
C GLN A 168 -87.08 76.88 29.72
N THR A 169 -88.33 76.45 29.57
CA THR A 169 -88.66 75.22 28.86
C THR A 169 -88.18 75.30 27.41
N GLN A 170 -88.36 76.45 26.77
CA GLN A 170 -87.90 76.66 25.40
C GLN A 170 -86.37 76.68 25.28
N ILE A 171 -85.66 77.32 26.22
CA ILE A 171 -84.19 77.32 26.24
C ILE A 171 -83.64 75.91 26.51
N ALA A 172 -84.30 75.12 27.37
CA ALA A 172 -83.92 73.73 27.62
C ALA A 172 -84.14 72.84 26.39
N LEU A 173 -85.26 73.03 25.67
CA LEU A 173 -85.54 72.33 24.41
C LEU A 173 -84.55 72.73 23.30
N ASP A 174 -84.21 74.02 23.21
CA ASP A 174 -83.19 74.50 22.27
C ASP A 174 -81.82 73.90 22.61
N PHE A 175 -81.45 73.84 23.89
CA PHE A 175 -80.22 73.18 24.33
C PHE A 175 -80.22 71.67 24.03
N GLU A 176 -81.32 70.94 24.26
CA GLU A 176 -81.44 69.53 23.87
C GLU A 176 -81.31 69.33 22.36
N LYS A 177 -81.89 70.23 21.56
CA LYS A 177 -81.79 70.22 20.10
C LYS A 177 -80.35 70.52 19.65
N THR A 178 -79.65 71.44 20.31
CA THR A 178 -78.24 71.73 20.06
C THR A 178 -77.35 70.56 20.49
N ILE A 179 -77.62 69.90 21.62
CA ILE A 179 -76.93 68.67 22.03
C ILE A 179 -77.12 67.59 20.96
N SER A 180 -78.37 67.29 20.59
CA SER A 180 -78.70 66.22 19.66
C SER A 180 -78.09 66.47 18.28
N SER A 181 -78.17 67.70 17.77
CA SER A 181 -77.52 68.08 16.51
C SER A 181 -76.00 68.06 16.60
N THR A 182 -75.40 68.45 17.73
CA THR A 182 -73.95 68.40 17.97
C THR A 182 -73.43 66.97 18.03
N ILE A 183 -74.13 66.08 18.72
CA ILE A 183 -73.80 64.65 18.79
C ILE A 183 -73.96 64.03 17.40
N MET A 184 -75.09 64.27 16.73
CA MET A 184 -75.33 63.70 15.40
C MET A 184 -74.26 64.16 14.39
N ILE A 185 -73.95 65.46 14.34
CA ILE A 185 -72.92 66.00 13.43
C ILE A 185 -71.53 65.47 13.78
N SER A 186 -71.18 65.36 15.07
CA SER A 186 -69.89 64.80 15.51
C SER A 186 -69.74 63.31 15.15
N ILE A 187 -70.81 62.53 15.27
CA ILE A 187 -70.85 61.13 14.83
C ILE A 187 -70.71 61.06 13.31
N LEU A 188 -71.45 61.89 12.57
CA LEU A 188 -71.44 61.88 11.09
C LEU A 188 -70.06 62.29 10.54
N THR A 189 -69.42 63.30 11.13
CA THR A 189 -68.04 63.69 10.77
C THR A 189 -67.04 62.60 11.14
N SER A 190 -67.17 61.96 12.30
CA SER A 190 -66.32 60.83 12.68
C SER A 190 -66.52 59.63 11.73
N MET A 191 -67.76 59.32 11.33
CA MET A 191 -68.06 58.25 10.38
C MET A 191 -67.48 58.55 9.00
N ILE A 192 -67.61 59.79 8.51
CA ILE A 192 -67.01 60.21 7.23
C ILE A 192 -65.48 60.06 7.28
N VAL A 193 -64.84 60.53 8.36
CA VAL A 193 -63.38 60.41 8.51
C VAL A 193 -62.95 58.94 8.60
N VAL A 194 -63.69 58.10 9.33
CA VAL A 194 -63.43 56.66 9.41
C VAL A 194 -63.63 55.99 8.05
N ILE A 195 -64.69 56.30 7.30
CA ILE A 195 -64.93 55.77 5.95
C ILE A 195 -63.83 56.20 4.99
N LEU A 196 -63.38 57.46 5.05
CA LEU A 196 -62.28 57.96 4.23
C LEU A 196 -60.95 57.29 4.60
N ILE A 197 -60.68 57.07 5.88
CA ILE A 197 -59.50 56.34 6.36
C ILE A 197 -59.56 54.87 5.91
N PHE A 198 -60.71 54.19 6.07
CA PHE A 198 -60.87 52.81 5.61
C PHE A 198 -60.78 52.70 4.09
N GLY A 199 -61.34 53.64 3.33
CA GLY A 199 -61.18 53.70 1.88
C GLY A 199 -59.72 53.91 1.47
N LEU A 200 -59.00 54.78 2.17
CA LEU A 200 -57.57 55.02 1.94
C LEU A 200 -56.73 53.79 2.30
N ILE A 201 -57.00 53.15 3.44
CA ILE A 201 -56.33 51.91 3.88
C ILE A 201 -56.62 50.77 2.92
N PHE A 202 -57.87 50.60 2.48
CA PHE A 202 -58.24 49.58 1.51
C PHE A 202 -57.57 49.84 0.15
N PHE A 203 -57.53 51.08 -0.32
CA PHE A 203 -56.93 51.43 -1.61
C PHE A 203 -55.40 51.32 -1.60
N ILE A 204 -54.73 51.83 -0.54
CA ILE A 204 -53.26 51.71 -0.38
C ILE A 204 -52.87 50.28 -0.06
N GLY A 205 -53.62 49.60 0.82
CA GLY A 205 -53.42 48.20 1.18
C GLY A 205 -53.61 47.27 -0.01
N SER A 206 -54.67 47.44 -0.81
CA SER A 206 -54.88 46.70 -2.05
C SER A 206 -53.77 46.98 -3.08
N SER A 207 -53.30 48.23 -3.20
CA SER A 207 -52.15 48.54 -4.05
C SER A 207 -50.86 47.85 -3.59
N ILE A 208 -50.58 47.80 -2.28
CA ILE A 208 -49.40 47.13 -1.74
C ILE A 208 -49.53 45.61 -1.87
N ILE A 209 -50.70 45.03 -1.56
CA ILE A 209 -50.97 43.59 -1.66
C ILE A 209 -50.87 43.13 -3.11
N ASN A 210 -51.44 43.86 -4.06
CA ASN A 210 -51.36 43.52 -5.48
C ASN A 210 -49.91 43.60 -6.00
N SER A 211 -49.15 44.65 -5.62
CA SER A 211 -47.72 44.72 -5.95
C SER A 211 -46.92 43.58 -5.29
N LEU A 212 -47.24 43.22 -4.04
CA LEU A 212 -46.58 42.13 -3.32
C LEU A 212 -46.93 40.76 -3.91
N GLU A 213 -48.16 40.54 -4.36
CA GLU A 213 -48.62 39.29 -4.97
C GLU A 213 -47.99 39.10 -6.36
N ILE A 214 -47.98 40.14 -7.20
CA ILE A 214 -47.27 40.14 -8.48
C ILE A 214 -45.77 39.91 -8.26
N PHE A 215 -45.17 40.62 -7.30
CA PHE A 215 -43.76 40.44 -6.95
C PHE A 215 -43.48 39.03 -6.43
N SER A 216 -44.30 38.50 -5.52
CA SER A 216 -44.12 37.17 -4.92
C SER A 216 -44.29 36.05 -5.95
N ASN A 217 -45.31 36.13 -6.81
CA ASN A 217 -45.52 35.16 -7.88
C ASN A 217 -44.43 35.25 -8.94
N GLY A 218 -44.00 36.47 -9.28
CA GLY A 218 -42.84 36.72 -10.14
C GLY A 218 -41.54 36.15 -9.57
N LEU A 219 -41.31 36.33 -8.26
CA LEU A 219 -40.15 35.79 -7.55
C LEU A 219 -40.20 34.27 -7.45
N LYS A 220 -41.38 33.66 -7.23
CA LYS A 220 -41.57 32.19 -7.29
C LYS A 220 -41.30 31.65 -8.68
N SER A 221 -41.77 32.32 -9.73
CA SER A 221 -41.45 31.97 -11.13
C SER A 221 -39.94 32.08 -11.38
N PHE A 222 -39.32 33.16 -10.93
CA PHE A 222 -37.89 33.38 -11.06
C PHE A 222 -37.07 32.33 -10.29
N PHE A 223 -37.43 31.99 -9.06
CA PHE A 223 -36.77 30.92 -8.31
C PHE A 223 -37.03 29.54 -8.91
N SER A 224 -38.20 29.29 -9.48
CA SER A 224 -38.47 28.05 -10.20
C SER A 224 -37.58 27.93 -11.44
N PHE A 225 -37.30 29.04 -12.12
CA PHE A 225 -36.35 29.14 -13.23
C PHE A 225 -34.88 29.00 -12.77
N LEU A 226 -34.49 29.70 -11.70
CA LEU A 226 -33.16 29.60 -11.08
C LEU A 226 -32.86 28.16 -10.61
N ASN A 227 -33.85 27.49 -10.01
CA ASN A 227 -33.79 26.11 -9.56
C ASN A 227 -34.02 25.10 -10.71
N ARG A 228 -34.12 25.56 -11.96
CA ARG A 228 -34.27 24.73 -13.18
C ARG A 228 -35.52 23.85 -13.24
N THR A 229 -36.53 24.13 -12.42
CA THR A 229 -37.84 23.45 -12.46
C THR A 229 -38.78 24.03 -13.52
N SER A 230 -38.52 25.26 -13.99
CA SER A 230 -39.18 25.90 -15.13
C SER A 230 -38.14 26.31 -16.19
N LYS A 231 -38.48 26.21 -17.48
CA LYS A 231 -37.59 26.57 -18.61
C LYS A 231 -37.62 28.06 -18.97
N SER A 232 -38.57 28.81 -18.44
CA SER A 232 -38.68 30.25 -18.65
C SER A 232 -39.14 30.95 -17.39
N THR A 233 -38.76 32.22 -17.28
CA THR A 233 -39.34 33.18 -16.35
C THR A 233 -39.78 34.39 -17.14
N HIS A 234 -40.73 35.14 -16.59
CA HIS A 234 -41.19 36.40 -17.15
C HIS A 234 -40.70 37.54 -16.27
N THR A 235 -40.64 38.74 -16.82
CA THR A 235 -40.37 39.95 -16.05
C THR A 235 -41.54 40.24 -15.11
N ILE A 236 -41.20 40.67 -13.90
CA ILE A 236 -42.14 41.13 -12.89
C ILE A 236 -42.52 42.57 -13.25
N ASP A 237 -43.66 42.75 -13.93
CA ASP A 237 -44.12 44.08 -14.33
C ASP A 237 -44.98 44.71 -13.22
N ILE A 238 -44.39 45.66 -12.49
CA ILE A 238 -45.08 46.44 -11.45
C ILE A 238 -45.06 47.90 -11.88
N ASP A 239 -46.24 48.39 -12.27
CA ASP A 239 -46.45 49.78 -12.68
C ASP A 239 -46.39 50.72 -11.46
N GLY A 240 -45.17 51.22 -11.16
CA GLY A 240 -44.89 52.11 -10.03
C GLY A 240 -43.40 52.51 -9.88
N GLN A 241 -43.10 53.34 -8.88
CA GLN A 241 -41.72 53.67 -8.46
C GLN A 241 -41.48 53.33 -6.98
N ASP A 242 -42.32 52.50 -6.39
CA ASP A 242 -42.20 52.09 -5.00
C ASP A 242 -41.13 51.01 -4.82
N GLU A 243 -40.84 50.63 -3.58
CA GLU A 243 -39.82 49.63 -3.25
C GLU A 243 -40.13 48.30 -3.94
N PHE A 244 -41.39 47.94 -4.19
CA PHE A 244 -41.73 46.75 -4.97
C PHE A 244 -41.42 46.91 -6.44
N ALA A 245 -41.64 48.08 -7.04
CA ALA A 245 -41.23 48.37 -8.42
C ALA A 245 -39.70 48.50 -8.57
N VAL A 246 -39.00 49.07 -7.59
CA VAL A 246 -37.53 49.08 -7.54
C VAL A 246 -36.99 47.67 -7.36
N MET A 247 -37.56 46.88 -6.44
CA MET A 247 -37.21 45.47 -6.28
C MET A 247 -37.58 44.67 -7.52
N ALA A 248 -38.70 44.94 -8.19
CA ALA A 248 -39.09 44.29 -9.44
C ALA A 248 -38.15 44.66 -10.57
N ASN A 249 -37.74 45.92 -10.72
CA ASN A 249 -36.75 46.35 -11.72
C ASN A 249 -35.37 45.76 -11.42
N MET A 250 -34.89 45.82 -10.18
CA MET A 250 -33.65 45.15 -9.78
C MET A 250 -33.74 43.63 -9.98
N THR A 251 -34.88 43.02 -9.67
CA THR A 251 -35.11 41.59 -9.90
C THR A 251 -35.25 41.31 -11.38
N ASN A 252 -35.76 42.21 -12.21
CA ASN A 252 -35.87 42.08 -13.67
C ASN A 252 -34.51 42.24 -14.35
N ASP A 253 -33.69 43.16 -13.88
CA ASP A 253 -32.30 43.31 -14.30
C ASP A 253 -31.52 42.05 -13.93
N ASN A 254 -31.71 41.55 -12.70
CA ASN A 254 -31.14 40.27 -12.29
C ASN A 254 -31.76 39.08 -13.04
N ILE A 255 -33.06 39.08 -13.36
CA ILE A 255 -33.71 38.06 -14.19
C ILE A 255 -33.08 38.10 -15.57
N LYS A 256 -32.84 39.26 -16.17
CA LYS A 256 -32.23 39.39 -17.49
C LYS A 256 -30.77 38.97 -17.48
N ILE A 257 -30.01 39.39 -16.47
CA ILE A 257 -28.61 38.98 -16.26
C ILE A 257 -28.57 37.46 -16.05
N ILE A 258 -29.38 36.91 -15.15
CA ILE A 258 -29.40 35.49 -14.79
C ILE A 258 -30.04 34.63 -15.88
N GLN A 259 -31.00 35.15 -16.66
CA GLN A 259 -31.57 34.44 -17.80
C GLN A 259 -30.58 34.38 -18.94
N ASN A 260 -29.90 35.49 -19.25
CA ASN A 260 -28.80 35.48 -20.20
C ASN A 260 -27.65 34.61 -19.70
N GLN A 261 -27.33 34.64 -18.40
CA GLN A 261 -26.28 33.84 -17.80
C GLN A 261 -26.66 32.36 -17.76
N ILE A 262 -27.88 31.97 -17.38
CA ILE A 262 -28.37 30.59 -17.39
C ILE A 262 -28.51 30.08 -18.82
N GLN A 263 -28.92 30.90 -19.77
CA GLN A 263 -28.96 30.51 -21.18
C GLN A 263 -27.55 30.36 -21.75
N GLN A 264 -26.63 31.29 -21.45
CA GLN A 264 -25.21 31.14 -21.80
C GLN A 264 -24.60 29.93 -21.11
N ASP A 265 -24.95 29.66 -19.84
CA ASP A 265 -24.49 28.52 -19.07
C ASP A 265 -25.12 27.23 -19.57
N ASP A 266 -26.38 27.22 -20.04
CA ASP A 266 -27.03 26.04 -20.65
C ASP A 266 -26.44 25.75 -22.03
N ILE A 267 -26.18 26.80 -22.83
CA ILE A 267 -25.46 26.70 -24.10
C ILE A 267 -24.02 26.22 -23.84
N PHE A 268 -23.35 26.76 -22.84
CA PHE A 268 -22.00 26.36 -22.44
C PHE A 268 -21.98 24.94 -21.88
N VAL A 269 -22.92 24.54 -21.01
CA VAL A 269 -23.01 23.18 -20.47
C VAL A 269 -23.37 22.18 -21.57
N LYS A 270 -24.21 22.54 -22.54
CA LYS A 270 -24.44 21.74 -23.75
C LYS A 270 -23.20 21.66 -24.60
N ASP A 271 -22.45 22.75 -24.76
CA ASP A 271 -21.18 22.77 -25.49
C ASP A 271 -20.09 21.96 -24.77
N VAL A 272 -20.06 21.98 -23.43
CA VAL A 272 -19.23 21.13 -22.59
C VAL A 272 -19.68 19.67 -22.68
N SER A 273 -20.98 19.40 -22.75
CA SER A 273 -21.52 18.04 -22.92
C SER A 273 -21.18 17.50 -24.31
N ARG A 274 -21.29 18.34 -25.36
CA ARG A 274 -20.82 18.03 -26.72
C ARG A 274 -19.32 17.79 -26.72
N PHE A 275 -18.54 18.70 -26.15
CA PHE A 275 -17.09 18.57 -26.01
C PHE A 275 -16.71 17.28 -25.28
N ALA A 276 -17.34 16.98 -24.15
CA ALA A 276 -17.11 15.75 -23.39
C ALA A 276 -17.53 14.49 -24.17
N SER A 277 -18.64 14.54 -24.91
CA SER A 277 -19.07 13.46 -25.79
C SER A 277 -18.11 13.27 -26.97
N GLU A 278 -17.62 14.34 -27.56
CA GLU A 278 -16.65 14.32 -28.66
C GLU A 278 -15.30 13.75 -28.18
N ILE A 279 -14.80 14.22 -27.03
CA ILE A 279 -13.61 13.67 -26.36
C ILE A 279 -13.84 12.19 -26.02
N GLY A 280 -15.00 11.83 -25.45
CA GLY A 280 -15.36 10.45 -25.11
C GLY A 280 -15.51 9.54 -26.33
N SER A 281 -15.84 10.10 -27.50
CA SER A 281 -15.88 9.41 -28.79
C SER A 281 -14.53 9.39 -29.53
N GLY A 282 -13.49 10.01 -28.96
CA GLY A 282 -12.12 10.00 -29.50
C GLY A 282 -11.72 11.23 -30.33
N ASN A 283 -12.56 12.26 -30.47
CA ASN A 283 -12.20 13.51 -31.15
C ASN A 283 -11.46 14.46 -30.20
N MET A 284 -10.12 14.33 -30.14
CA MET A 284 -9.28 15.09 -29.22
C MET A 284 -8.98 16.53 -29.66
N LEU A 285 -9.43 16.93 -30.85
CA LEU A 285 -9.33 18.31 -31.37
C LEU A 285 -10.58 19.15 -31.05
N ALA A 286 -11.59 18.56 -30.41
CA ALA A 286 -12.80 19.25 -29.99
C ALA A 286 -12.44 20.44 -29.10
N LYS A 287 -13.02 21.61 -29.37
CA LYS A 287 -12.84 22.81 -28.54
C LYS A 287 -14.17 23.24 -27.95
N ILE A 288 -14.12 23.81 -26.75
CA ILE A 288 -15.26 24.51 -26.15
C ILE A 288 -15.35 25.88 -26.83
N GLU A 289 -16.30 26.03 -27.75
CA GLU A 289 -16.48 27.22 -28.58
C GLU A 289 -17.30 28.29 -27.89
N LYS A 290 -18.17 27.89 -26.95
CA LYS A 290 -19.06 28.82 -26.26
C LYS A 290 -18.36 29.35 -25.00
N ASP A 291 -18.65 30.60 -24.69
CA ASP A 291 -18.15 31.29 -23.51
C ASP A 291 -19.26 31.42 -22.46
N THR A 292 -18.83 31.58 -21.22
CA THR A 292 -19.66 31.85 -20.04
C THR A 292 -18.95 32.88 -19.18
N ASN A 293 -19.71 33.72 -18.50
CA ASN A 293 -19.18 34.66 -17.51
C ASN A 293 -19.25 34.13 -16.06
N THR A 294 -19.72 32.89 -15.83
CA THR A 294 -19.79 32.30 -14.48
C THR A 294 -18.39 31.87 -14.04
N PRO A 295 -17.80 32.44 -12.98
CA PRO A 295 -16.38 32.22 -12.63
C PRO A 295 -15.96 30.75 -12.52
N ASN A 296 -16.78 29.92 -11.86
CA ASN A 296 -16.50 28.49 -11.71
C ASN A 296 -16.61 27.73 -13.04
N LEU A 297 -17.47 28.18 -13.97
CA LEU A 297 -17.58 27.58 -15.30
C LEU A 297 -16.48 28.08 -16.25
N VAL A 298 -15.95 29.29 -16.05
CA VAL A 298 -14.73 29.77 -16.70
C VAL A 298 -13.52 28.97 -16.21
N GLU A 299 -13.42 28.73 -14.90
CA GLU A 299 -12.40 27.85 -14.34
C GLU A 299 -12.55 26.43 -14.90
N LEU A 300 -13.77 25.90 -14.98
CA LEU A 300 -14.05 24.62 -15.64
C LEU A 300 -13.63 24.65 -17.12
N LYS A 301 -13.94 25.72 -17.88
CA LYS A 301 -13.47 25.88 -19.28
C LYS A 301 -11.96 25.83 -19.34
N ASN A 302 -11.26 26.54 -18.46
CA ASN A 302 -9.80 26.57 -18.43
C ASN A 302 -9.21 25.22 -18.06
N ILE A 303 -9.76 24.53 -17.06
CA ILE A 303 -9.36 23.17 -16.67
C ILE A 303 -9.63 22.19 -17.80
N LEU A 304 -10.82 22.23 -18.42
CA LEU A 304 -11.18 21.35 -19.53
C LEU A 304 -10.42 21.67 -20.81
N SER A 305 -10.07 22.94 -21.06
CA SER A 305 -9.23 23.35 -22.19
C SER A 305 -7.77 22.98 -21.95
N LYS A 306 -7.29 23.05 -20.70
CA LYS A 306 -5.99 22.51 -20.32
C LYS A 306 -5.99 20.98 -20.43
N MET A 307 -7.06 20.31 -19.99
CA MET A 307 -7.25 18.87 -20.15
C MET A 307 -7.34 18.51 -21.63
N GLN A 308 -8.01 19.29 -22.48
CA GLN A 308 -8.05 19.11 -23.93
C GLN A 308 -6.67 19.32 -24.53
N TYR A 309 -5.96 20.37 -24.14
CA TYR A 309 -4.61 20.66 -24.58
C TYR A 309 -3.66 19.52 -24.20
N ASP A 310 -3.73 19.04 -22.96
CA ASP A 310 -2.99 17.88 -22.49
C ASP A 310 -3.46 16.61 -23.21
N LEU A 311 -4.75 16.43 -23.47
CA LEU A 311 -5.28 15.30 -24.24
C LEU A 311 -4.83 15.37 -25.70
N GLU A 312 -4.72 16.53 -26.33
CA GLU A 312 -4.27 16.71 -27.71
C GLU A 312 -2.75 16.57 -27.83
N HIS A 313 -2.02 17.32 -27.00
CA HIS A 313 -0.58 17.48 -27.06
C HIS A 313 0.19 16.48 -26.20
N THR A 314 -0.46 15.73 -25.30
CA THR A 314 0.14 14.64 -24.50
C THR A 314 -0.39 13.26 -24.89
N ILE A 315 -1.68 13.13 -25.22
CA ILE A 315 -2.32 11.82 -25.45
C ILE A 315 -2.60 11.54 -26.94
N ALA A 316 -3.28 12.43 -27.67
CA ALA A 316 -3.75 12.21 -29.04
C ALA A 316 -2.63 12.09 -30.06
N ARG A 317 -1.65 13.01 -29.99
CA ARG A 317 -0.46 12.97 -30.85
C ARG A 317 0.45 11.79 -30.50
N SER A 318 0.44 11.36 -29.24
CA SER A 318 1.33 10.30 -28.75
C SER A 318 0.76 8.90 -28.94
N ILE A 319 -0.56 8.70 -28.91
CA ILE A 319 -1.17 7.36 -29.00
C ILE A 319 -0.81 6.65 -30.32
N PRO A 320 -0.94 7.27 -31.51
CA PRO A 320 -0.55 6.61 -32.75
C PRO A 320 0.93 6.21 -32.77
N MET A 321 1.81 7.08 -32.28
CA MET A 321 3.25 6.78 -32.18
C MET A 321 3.56 5.71 -31.12
N LEU A 322 2.86 5.72 -29.98
CA LEU A 322 2.96 4.67 -28.96
C LEU A 322 2.46 3.32 -29.49
N ILE A 323 1.35 3.32 -30.22
CA ILE A 323 0.82 2.14 -30.92
C ILE A 323 1.81 1.67 -31.97
N GLU A 324 2.45 2.57 -32.71
CA GLU A 324 3.48 2.20 -33.69
C GLU A 324 4.68 1.54 -33.02
N VAL A 325 5.21 2.10 -31.92
CA VAL A 325 6.30 1.48 -31.14
C VAL A 325 5.84 0.12 -30.57
N LEU A 326 4.62 0.01 -30.04
CA LEU A 326 4.07 -1.26 -29.55
C LEU A 326 3.84 -2.28 -30.67
N ASP A 327 3.44 -1.84 -31.86
CA ASP A 327 3.25 -2.71 -33.02
C ASP A 327 4.61 -3.25 -33.50
N LYS A 328 5.65 -2.41 -33.49
CA LYS A 328 7.03 -2.84 -33.69
C LYS A 328 7.45 -3.88 -32.64
N PHE A 329 7.20 -3.64 -31.35
CA PHE A 329 7.52 -4.61 -30.28
C PHE A 329 6.75 -5.92 -30.45
N LYS A 330 5.45 -5.86 -30.82
CA LYS A 330 4.62 -7.04 -31.13
C LYS A 330 5.22 -7.84 -32.29
N ASN A 331 5.77 -7.14 -33.29
CA ASN A 331 6.49 -7.72 -34.42
C ASN A 331 7.97 -8.03 -34.10
N GLN A 332 8.33 -8.05 -32.81
CA GLN A 332 9.66 -8.39 -32.29
C GLN A 332 10.79 -7.41 -32.68
N ASP A 333 10.44 -6.18 -33.05
CA ASP A 333 11.36 -5.07 -33.24
C ASP A 333 11.36 -4.15 -32.02
N PHE A 334 12.35 -4.37 -31.15
CA PHE A 334 12.59 -3.61 -29.93
C PHE A 334 13.59 -2.46 -30.15
N THR A 335 13.90 -2.10 -31.40
CA THR A 335 14.72 -0.91 -31.72
C THR A 335 13.90 0.36 -31.79
N ALA A 336 12.59 0.24 -32.06
CA ALA A 336 11.68 1.37 -32.15
C ALA A 336 11.63 2.17 -30.84
N ARG A 337 11.72 3.50 -30.93
CA ARG A 337 11.66 4.41 -29.78
C ARG A 337 10.66 5.51 -30.07
N PHE A 338 9.95 5.91 -29.02
CA PHE A 338 9.17 7.14 -29.06
C PHE A 338 10.15 8.33 -29.11
N PRO A 339 10.09 9.19 -30.15
CA PRO A 339 11.00 10.33 -30.29
C PRO A 339 10.67 11.42 -29.26
N ASP A 340 11.70 12.00 -28.64
CA ASP A 340 11.59 13.06 -27.63
C ASP A 340 10.52 12.78 -26.54
N PRO A 341 10.69 11.70 -25.76
CA PRO A 341 9.64 11.23 -24.83
C PRO A 341 9.47 12.18 -23.65
N TYR A 342 8.38 12.95 -23.65
CA TYR A 342 8.01 13.87 -22.56
C TYR A 342 6.94 13.28 -21.63
N ALA A 343 6.12 12.35 -22.12
CA ALA A 343 5.08 11.67 -21.34
C ALA A 343 5.67 10.46 -20.59
N LYS A 344 5.26 10.24 -19.33
CA LYS A 344 5.75 9.12 -18.50
C LYS A 344 5.61 7.75 -19.18
N VAL A 345 4.53 7.53 -19.93
CA VAL A 345 4.30 6.28 -20.68
C VAL A 345 5.29 6.12 -21.85
N ALA A 346 5.65 7.20 -22.53
CA ALA A 346 6.64 7.20 -23.61
C ALA A 346 8.07 6.98 -23.09
N ILE A 347 8.38 7.49 -21.88
CA ILE A 347 9.64 7.19 -21.21
C ILE A 347 9.68 5.70 -20.83
N ALA A 348 8.65 5.21 -20.13
CA ALA A 348 8.58 3.83 -19.67
C ALA A 348 8.61 2.81 -20.82
N ILE A 349 8.04 3.13 -21.98
CA ILE A 349 8.07 2.23 -23.14
C ILE A 349 9.46 2.15 -23.78
N ASN A 350 10.18 3.27 -23.83
CA ASN A 350 11.56 3.31 -24.29
C ASN A 350 12.47 2.52 -23.32
N GLU A 351 12.32 2.75 -22.02
CA GLU A 351 13.03 1.99 -20.97
C GLU A 351 12.74 0.49 -21.06
N LEU A 352 11.49 0.10 -21.32
CA LEU A 352 11.13 -1.30 -21.56
C LEU A 352 11.85 -1.86 -22.79
N GLY A 353 11.88 -1.10 -23.89
CA GLY A 353 12.63 -1.48 -25.09
C GLY A 353 14.13 -1.63 -24.85
N ASP A 354 14.72 -0.79 -24.00
CA ASP A 354 16.12 -0.87 -23.61
C ASP A 354 16.39 -2.12 -22.75
N VAL A 355 15.55 -2.39 -21.75
CA VAL A 355 15.65 -3.60 -20.91
C VAL A 355 15.51 -4.87 -21.75
N ILE A 356 14.52 -4.93 -22.64
CA ILE A 356 14.35 -6.08 -23.54
C ILE A 356 15.56 -6.21 -24.46
N SER A 357 16.09 -5.09 -24.99
CA SER A 357 17.29 -5.12 -25.84
C SER A 357 18.51 -5.65 -25.09
N VAL A 358 18.69 -5.27 -23.82
CA VAL A 358 19.76 -5.79 -22.96
C VAL A 358 19.59 -7.29 -22.73
N LEU A 359 18.39 -7.75 -22.40
CA LEU A 359 18.10 -9.18 -22.17
C LEU A 359 18.31 -10.01 -23.44
N LEU A 360 17.87 -9.53 -24.60
CA LEU A 360 18.07 -10.20 -25.88
C LEU A 360 19.54 -10.21 -26.30
N LYS A 361 20.27 -9.12 -26.05
CA LYS A 361 21.72 -9.06 -26.25
C LYS A 361 22.44 -10.10 -25.40
N GLN A 362 22.10 -10.16 -24.11
CA GLN A 362 22.66 -11.15 -23.19
C GLN A 362 22.31 -12.58 -23.63
N SER A 363 21.06 -12.83 -24.01
CA SER A 363 20.62 -14.14 -24.53
C SER A 363 21.37 -14.55 -25.79
N LEU A 364 21.60 -13.63 -26.73
CA LEU A 364 22.38 -13.88 -27.93
C LEU A 364 23.84 -14.20 -27.59
N THR A 365 24.48 -13.38 -26.75
CA THR A 365 25.87 -13.60 -26.31
C THR A 365 26.02 -14.95 -25.60
N THR A 366 25.17 -15.26 -24.63
CA THR A 366 25.19 -16.56 -23.92
C THR A 366 24.91 -17.72 -24.86
N GLY A 367 24.01 -17.57 -25.84
CA GLY A 367 23.77 -18.60 -26.85
C GLY A 367 25.01 -18.89 -27.70
N ILE A 368 25.74 -17.86 -28.12
CA ILE A 368 26.98 -18.01 -28.90
C ILE A 368 28.09 -18.64 -28.07
N GLU A 369 28.29 -18.18 -26.82
CA GLU A 369 29.27 -18.77 -25.90
C GLU A 369 28.98 -20.25 -25.64
N LEU A 370 27.70 -20.61 -25.46
CA LEU A 370 27.27 -21.98 -25.25
C LEU A 370 27.51 -22.85 -26.49
N GLN A 371 27.26 -22.30 -27.69
CA GLN A 371 27.53 -22.98 -28.95
C GLN A 371 29.03 -23.29 -29.08
N ASN A 372 29.89 -22.28 -28.90
CA ASN A 372 31.34 -22.45 -28.97
C ASN A 372 31.85 -23.46 -27.93
N SER A 373 31.33 -23.40 -26.70
CA SER A 373 31.68 -24.34 -25.64
C SER A 373 31.25 -25.78 -25.96
N ALA A 374 30.09 -25.96 -26.60
CA ALA A 374 29.62 -27.26 -27.04
C ALA A 374 30.46 -27.82 -28.20
N ASP A 375 30.85 -26.98 -29.16
CA ASP A 375 31.74 -27.37 -30.26
C ASP A 375 33.13 -27.77 -29.75
N GLU A 376 33.70 -27.01 -28.80
CA GLU A 376 34.96 -27.36 -28.14
C GLU A 376 34.84 -28.68 -27.37
N LEU A 377 33.75 -28.87 -26.63
CA LEU A 377 33.46 -30.12 -25.92
C LEU A 377 33.35 -31.30 -26.89
N LEU A 378 32.67 -31.14 -28.03
CA LEU A 378 32.57 -32.17 -29.07
C LEU A 378 33.95 -32.59 -29.59
N LYS A 379 34.84 -31.62 -29.85
CA LYS A 379 36.21 -31.90 -30.29
C LYS A 379 37.03 -32.64 -29.23
N ASN A 380 36.90 -32.24 -27.97
CA ASN A 380 37.57 -32.90 -26.85
C ASN A 380 37.06 -34.33 -26.64
N VAL A 381 35.75 -34.54 -26.79
CA VAL A 381 35.12 -35.85 -26.71
C VAL A 381 35.55 -36.76 -27.86
N ASP A 382 35.65 -36.24 -29.08
CA ASP A 382 36.14 -36.99 -30.23
C ASP A 382 37.59 -37.45 -30.02
N THR A 383 38.43 -36.55 -29.49
CA THR A 383 39.81 -36.86 -29.08
C THR A 383 39.83 -37.95 -28.01
N LEU A 384 39.02 -37.83 -26.95
CA LEU A 384 38.92 -38.82 -25.89
C LEU A 384 38.45 -40.19 -26.41
N SER A 385 37.48 -40.21 -27.32
CA SER A 385 36.99 -41.43 -27.96
C SER A 385 38.09 -42.09 -28.78
N HIS A 386 38.85 -41.32 -29.56
CA HIS A 386 39.97 -41.84 -30.34
C HIS A 386 41.09 -42.39 -29.45
N SER A 387 41.47 -41.65 -28.41
CA SER A 387 42.47 -42.09 -27.44
C SER A 387 42.04 -43.34 -26.67
N SER A 388 40.75 -43.46 -26.31
CA SER A 388 40.22 -44.64 -25.63
C SER A 388 40.25 -45.87 -26.54
N ASN A 389 39.90 -45.73 -27.82
CA ASN A 389 39.98 -46.83 -28.79
C ASN A 389 41.45 -47.26 -29.05
N ALA A 390 42.37 -46.30 -29.18
CA ALA A 390 43.79 -46.60 -29.34
C ALA A 390 44.35 -47.32 -28.10
N ALA A 391 43.97 -46.87 -26.90
CA ALA A 391 44.36 -47.52 -25.66
C ALA A 391 43.81 -48.96 -25.56
N ALA A 392 42.57 -49.19 -26.00
CA ALA A 392 41.99 -50.53 -26.03
C ALA A 392 42.79 -51.47 -26.95
N ALA A 393 43.14 -51.02 -28.16
CA ALA A 393 43.97 -51.81 -29.08
C ALA A 393 45.37 -52.10 -28.49
N SER A 394 46.01 -51.12 -27.84
CA SER A 394 47.30 -51.34 -27.16
C SER A 394 47.20 -52.30 -25.97
N LEU A 395 46.07 -52.31 -25.26
CA LEU A 395 45.82 -53.25 -24.17
C LEU A 395 45.60 -54.67 -24.69
N GLU A 396 44.93 -54.85 -25.84
CA GLU A 396 44.82 -56.16 -26.50
C GLU A 396 46.20 -56.71 -26.89
N GLU A 397 47.07 -55.90 -27.50
CA GLU A 397 48.45 -56.31 -27.84
C GLU A 397 49.26 -56.64 -26.58
N THR A 398 49.10 -55.83 -25.52
CA THR A 398 49.78 -56.08 -24.23
C THR A 398 49.28 -57.37 -23.59
N ALA A 399 47.98 -57.65 -23.63
CA ALA A 399 47.40 -58.89 -23.11
C ALA A 399 47.93 -60.12 -23.88
N ALA A 400 47.98 -60.05 -25.21
CA ALA A 400 48.55 -61.11 -26.04
C ALA A 400 50.04 -61.37 -25.72
N ALA A 401 50.83 -60.30 -25.57
CA ALA A 401 52.23 -60.42 -25.16
C ALA A 401 52.37 -61.02 -23.75
N LEU A 402 51.47 -60.68 -22.82
CA LEU A 402 51.46 -61.26 -21.49
C LEU A 402 51.09 -62.74 -21.50
N GLU A 403 50.18 -63.18 -22.35
CA GLU A 403 49.89 -64.62 -22.52
C GLU A 403 51.13 -65.39 -23.00
N GLU A 404 51.86 -64.85 -23.96
CA GLU A 404 53.10 -65.46 -24.46
C GLU A 404 54.21 -65.51 -23.39
N ILE A 405 54.39 -64.42 -22.64
CA ILE A 405 55.34 -64.37 -21.51
C ILE A 405 54.92 -65.38 -20.42
N THR A 406 53.63 -65.44 -20.09
CA THR A 406 53.10 -66.39 -19.09
C THR A 406 53.40 -67.82 -19.51
N ALA A 407 53.13 -68.18 -20.77
CA ALA A 407 53.42 -69.49 -21.32
C ALA A 407 54.93 -69.82 -21.24
N THR A 408 55.78 -68.84 -21.52
CA THR A 408 57.24 -68.99 -21.44
C THR A 408 57.71 -69.23 -20.00
N VAL A 409 57.17 -68.49 -19.02
CA VAL A 409 57.51 -68.67 -17.60
C VAL A 409 57.05 -70.04 -17.08
N VAL A 410 55.85 -70.49 -17.46
CA VAL A 410 55.36 -71.84 -17.13
C VAL A 410 56.27 -72.93 -17.74
N SER A 411 56.69 -72.75 -19.00
CA SER A 411 57.64 -73.66 -19.66
C SER A 411 58.99 -73.67 -18.94
N ASN A 412 59.52 -72.51 -18.54
CA ASN A 412 60.76 -72.42 -17.78
C ASN A 412 60.68 -73.14 -16.44
N SER A 413 59.57 -72.98 -15.71
CA SER A 413 59.33 -73.71 -14.45
C SER A 413 59.38 -75.23 -14.65
N THR A 414 58.79 -75.73 -15.75
CA THR A 414 58.85 -77.14 -16.14
C THR A 414 60.29 -77.59 -16.43
N HIS A 415 61.04 -76.83 -17.23
CA HIS A 415 62.44 -77.13 -17.54
C HIS A 415 63.34 -77.11 -16.30
N VAL A 416 63.10 -76.20 -15.36
CA VAL A 416 63.83 -76.16 -14.09
C VAL A 416 63.60 -77.42 -13.27
N SER A 417 62.36 -77.94 -13.25
CA SER A 417 62.05 -79.22 -12.61
C SER A 417 62.80 -80.38 -13.28
N GLU A 418 62.83 -80.43 -14.61
CA GLU A 418 63.59 -81.43 -15.36
C GLU A 418 65.10 -81.34 -15.09
N MET A 419 65.67 -80.12 -15.11
CA MET A 419 67.08 -79.88 -14.80
C MET A 419 67.46 -80.31 -13.38
N SER A 420 66.56 -80.13 -12.41
CA SER A 420 66.76 -80.61 -11.03
C SER A 420 66.86 -82.14 -11.00
N GLN A 421 65.97 -82.82 -11.71
CA GLN A 421 65.98 -84.29 -11.83
C GLN A 421 67.25 -84.80 -12.50
N TYR A 422 67.67 -84.19 -13.62
CA TYR A 422 68.91 -84.56 -14.31
C TYR A 422 70.14 -84.31 -13.43
N SER A 423 70.19 -83.18 -12.71
CA SER A 423 71.29 -82.88 -11.79
C SER A 423 71.39 -83.93 -10.67
N ALA A 424 70.26 -84.40 -10.14
CA ALA A 424 70.24 -85.49 -9.17
C ALA A 424 70.76 -86.81 -9.75
N GLN A 425 70.39 -87.16 -10.98
CA GLN A 425 70.88 -88.36 -11.67
C GLN A 425 72.39 -88.30 -11.95
N VAL A 426 72.90 -87.16 -12.41
CA VAL A 426 74.32 -86.94 -12.67
C VAL A 426 75.11 -86.98 -11.37
N SER A 427 74.62 -86.36 -10.29
CA SER A 427 75.22 -86.45 -8.95
C SER A 427 75.34 -87.90 -8.47
N SER A 428 74.27 -88.68 -8.62
CA SER A 428 74.28 -90.11 -8.27
C SER A 428 75.30 -90.91 -9.09
N SER A 429 75.38 -90.64 -10.40
CA SER A 429 76.33 -91.32 -11.30
C SER A 429 77.78 -90.96 -10.98
N ALA A 430 78.06 -89.68 -10.70
CA ALA A 430 79.38 -89.21 -10.30
C ALA A 430 79.82 -89.81 -8.94
N LYS A 431 78.91 -89.88 -7.95
CA LYS A 431 79.17 -90.59 -6.68
C LYS A 431 79.51 -92.05 -6.90
N LYS A 432 78.79 -92.74 -7.80
CA LYS A 432 79.09 -94.13 -8.12
C LYS A 432 80.45 -94.28 -8.81
N GLY A 433 80.79 -93.38 -9.72
CA GLY A 433 82.11 -93.33 -10.35
C GLY A 433 83.25 -93.12 -9.34
N GLN A 434 83.04 -92.22 -8.37
CA GLN A 434 83.98 -91.99 -7.27
C GLN A 434 84.20 -93.25 -6.42
N GLU A 435 83.12 -93.96 -6.08
CA GLU A 435 83.18 -95.21 -5.32
C GLU A 435 83.98 -96.28 -6.08
N LEU A 436 83.72 -96.46 -7.38
CA LEU A 436 84.45 -97.41 -8.23
C LEU A 436 85.94 -97.05 -8.36
N ALA A 437 86.28 -95.76 -8.47
CA ALA A 437 87.67 -95.31 -8.46
C ALA A 437 88.36 -95.65 -7.13
N ARG A 438 87.65 -95.48 -6.00
CA ARG A 438 88.14 -95.87 -4.67
C ARG A 438 88.36 -97.38 -4.56
N SER A 439 87.43 -98.19 -5.05
CA SER A 439 87.60 -99.65 -5.12
C SER A 439 88.80 -100.05 -6.00
N THR A 440 89.03 -99.32 -7.11
CA THR A 440 90.19 -99.55 -7.98
C THR A 440 91.51 -99.25 -7.26
N THR A 441 91.59 -98.14 -6.51
CA THR A 441 92.75 -97.82 -5.68
C THR A 441 93.05 -98.95 -4.69
N THR A 442 92.03 -99.45 -3.98
CA THR A 442 92.19 -100.58 -3.04
C THR A 442 92.68 -101.85 -3.74
N ALA A 443 92.11 -102.20 -4.91
CA ALA A 443 92.56 -103.36 -5.67
C ALA A 443 94.01 -103.24 -6.15
N MET A 444 94.46 -102.04 -6.54
CA MET A 444 95.86 -101.79 -6.91
C MET A 444 96.81 -101.89 -5.71
N ASP A 445 96.36 -101.51 -4.52
CA ASP A 445 97.10 -101.72 -3.27
C ASP A 445 97.25 -103.20 -2.94
N ASP A 446 96.18 -103.98 -3.06
CA ASP A 446 96.22 -105.43 -2.86
C ASP A 446 97.15 -106.12 -3.88
N ILE A 447 97.13 -105.70 -5.15
CA ILE A 447 98.07 -106.17 -6.18
C ILE A 447 99.51 -105.82 -5.78
N THR A 448 99.77 -104.57 -5.39
CA THR A 448 101.12 -104.14 -4.99
C THR A 448 101.65 -104.98 -3.83
N ASN A 449 100.82 -105.25 -2.84
CA ASN A 449 101.17 -106.12 -1.71
C ASN A 449 101.48 -107.55 -2.17
N GLN A 450 100.66 -108.13 -3.05
CA GLN A 450 100.88 -109.49 -3.56
C GLN A 450 102.16 -109.58 -4.41
N VAL A 451 102.46 -108.57 -5.22
CA VAL A 451 103.67 -108.51 -6.06
C VAL A 451 104.94 -108.34 -5.20
N ASN A 452 104.86 -107.63 -4.07
CA ASN A 452 105.97 -107.55 -3.11
C ASN A 452 106.29 -108.92 -2.49
N LEU A 453 105.26 -109.69 -2.10
CA LEU A 453 105.45 -111.07 -1.60
C LEU A 453 106.09 -111.98 -2.66
N ILE A 454 105.72 -111.82 -3.93
CA ILE A 454 106.37 -112.55 -5.04
C ILE A 454 107.84 -112.13 -5.17
N THR A 455 108.15 -110.83 -5.07
CA THR A 455 109.53 -110.31 -5.14
C THR A 455 110.42 -110.93 -4.05
N GLU A 456 109.88 -111.06 -2.83
CA GLU A 456 110.57 -111.71 -1.70
C GLU A 456 110.83 -113.19 -1.99
N ALA A 457 109.82 -113.93 -2.47
CA ALA A 457 109.98 -115.34 -2.84
C ALA A 457 111.01 -115.55 -3.96
N ILE A 458 111.02 -114.68 -4.98
CA ILE A 458 112.01 -114.73 -6.07
C ILE A 458 113.43 -114.45 -5.57
N THR A 459 113.58 -113.53 -4.60
CA THR A 459 114.87 -113.27 -3.96
C THR A 459 115.39 -114.51 -3.22
N VAL A 460 114.51 -115.25 -2.53
CA VAL A 460 114.87 -116.52 -1.90
C VAL A 460 115.27 -117.57 -2.94
N ILE A 461 114.57 -117.67 -4.06
CA ILE A 461 114.91 -118.60 -5.16
C ILE A 461 116.29 -118.28 -5.75
N ASP A 462 116.59 -117.00 -5.99
CA ASP A 462 117.90 -116.56 -6.48
C ASP A 462 119.02 -116.90 -5.47
N GLN A 463 118.78 -116.71 -4.18
CA GLN A 463 119.69 -117.12 -3.12
C GLN A 463 119.93 -118.65 -3.09
N ILE A 464 118.87 -119.45 -3.24
CA ILE A 464 118.97 -120.92 -3.32
C ILE A 464 119.76 -121.33 -4.56
N ALA A 465 119.51 -120.70 -5.71
CA ALA A 465 120.24 -120.95 -6.95
C ALA A 465 121.73 -120.61 -6.79
N PHE A 466 122.06 -119.48 -6.17
CA PHE A 466 123.44 -119.10 -5.86
C PHE A 466 124.13 -120.09 -4.92
N GLN A 467 123.48 -120.48 -3.82
CA GLN A 467 124.00 -121.48 -2.89
C GLN A 467 124.24 -122.83 -3.59
N THR A 468 123.30 -123.26 -4.44
CA THR A 468 123.41 -124.51 -5.22
C THR A 468 124.58 -124.44 -6.21
N ASN A 469 124.78 -123.29 -6.85
CA ASN A 469 125.93 -123.05 -7.74
C ASN A 469 127.26 -123.17 -6.97
N ILE A 470 127.37 -122.62 -5.76
CA ILE A 470 128.58 -122.77 -4.91
C ILE A 470 128.76 -124.21 -4.44
N LEU A 471 127.70 -124.89 -3.99
CA LEU A 471 127.73 -126.30 -3.58
C LEU A 471 128.20 -127.21 -4.72
N SER A 472 127.66 -127.00 -5.92
CA SER A 472 128.04 -127.76 -7.11
C SER A 472 129.49 -127.48 -7.56
N LEU A 473 129.99 -126.25 -7.40
CA LEU A 473 131.38 -125.92 -7.65
C LEU A 473 132.30 -126.64 -6.65
N ASN A 474 131.98 -126.62 -5.36
CA ASN A 474 132.73 -127.34 -4.34
C ASN A 474 132.76 -128.84 -4.62
N ALA A 475 131.61 -129.42 -5.01
CA ALA A 475 131.51 -130.83 -5.40
C ALA A 475 132.35 -131.14 -6.66
N ALA A 476 132.37 -130.25 -7.66
CA ALA A 476 133.20 -130.41 -8.86
C ALA A 476 134.71 -130.35 -8.53
N VAL A 477 135.12 -129.47 -7.61
CA VAL A 477 136.50 -129.39 -7.12
C VAL A 477 136.89 -130.67 -6.40
N GLU A 478 136.06 -131.16 -5.47
CA GLU A 478 136.34 -132.40 -4.74
C GLU A 478 136.39 -133.62 -5.67
N ALA A 479 135.50 -133.67 -6.67
CA ALA A 479 135.50 -134.70 -7.71
C ALA A 479 136.78 -134.67 -8.56
N ALA A 480 137.33 -133.48 -8.83
CA ALA A 480 138.62 -133.33 -9.51
C ALA A 480 139.80 -133.79 -8.63
N THR A 481 139.75 -133.51 -7.32
CA THR A 481 140.74 -133.99 -6.34
C THR A 481 140.78 -135.53 -6.27
N ALA A 482 139.64 -136.20 -6.47
CA ALA A 482 139.53 -137.66 -6.46
C ALA A 482 140.01 -138.36 -7.77
N GLY A 483 140.47 -137.62 -8.79
CA GLY A 483 141.06 -138.18 -10.01
C GLY A 483 140.11 -139.03 -10.86
N GLU A 484 140.57 -140.19 -11.36
CA GLU A 484 139.80 -141.09 -12.23
C GLU A 484 138.48 -141.58 -11.58
N ALA A 485 138.45 -141.79 -10.26
CA ALA A 485 137.26 -142.25 -9.54
C ALA A 485 136.14 -141.19 -9.42
N GLY A 486 136.48 -139.90 -9.57
CA GLY A 486 135.56 -138.77 -9.42
C GLY A 486 134.86 -138.32 -10.71
N LYS A 487 135.22 -138.87 -11.88
CA LYS A 487 134.72 -138.39 -13.19
C LYS A 487 133.19 -138.35 -13.30
N GLY A 488 132.48 -139.37 -12.81
CA GLY A 488 131.01 -139.40 -12.82
C GLY A 488 130.39 -138.32 -11.92
N PHE A 489 130.97 -138.08 -10.75
CA PHE A 489 130.53 -137.02 -9.84
C PHE A 489 130.80 -135.63 -10.40
N ALA A 490 131.91 -135.42 -11.10
CA ALA A 490 132.23 -134.16 -11.75
C ALA A 490 131.19 -133.76 -12.83
N VAL A 491 130.69 -134.74 -13.61
CA VAL A 491 129.63 -134.50 -14.61
C VAL A 491 128.30 -134.10 -13.93
N VAL A 492 127.89 -134.83 -12.90
CA VAL A 492 126.66 -134.49 -12.14
C VAL A 492 126.79 -133.11 -11.49
N ALA A 493 127.94 -132.80 -10.89
CA ALA A 493 128.21 -131.48 -10.31
C ALA A 493 128.15 -130.37 -11.38
N GLY A 494 128.68 -130.60 -12.59
CA GLY A 494 128.55 -129.68 -13.72
C GLY A 494 127.12 -129.45 -14.17
N GLU A 495 126.29 -130.51 -14.23
CA GLU A 495 124.87 -130.39 -14.61
C GLU A 495 124.05 -129.67 -13.53
N VAL A 496 124.29 -129.96 -12.25
CA VAL A 496 123.68 -129.24 -11.12
C VAL A 496 124.07 -127.75 -11.17
N ARG A 497 125.32 -127.45 -11.51
CA ARG A 497 125.80 -126.07 -11.67
C ARG A 497 125.08 -125.35 -12.81
N ASN A 498 124.93 -126.01 -13.95
CA ASN A 498 124.21 -125.47 -15.11
C ASN A 498 122.72 -125.22 -14.75
N LEU A 499 122.07 -126.16 -14.07
CA LEU A 499 120.70 -126.00 -13.60
C LEU A 499 120.58 -124.83 -12.61
N ALA A 500 121.51 -124.69 -11.68
CA ALA A 500 121.55 -123.57 -10.74
C ALA A 500 121.72 -122.22 -11.47
N SER A 501 122.59 -122.14 -12.47
CA SER A 501 122.75 -120.93 -13.31
C SER A 501 121.48 -120.59 -14.08
N ARG A 502 120.79 -121.60 -14.64
CA ARG A 502 119.51 -121.41 -15.34
C ARG A 502 118.41 -120.94 -14.39
N SER A 503 118.37 -121.47 -13.16
CA SER A 503 117.42 -121.03 -12.13
C SER A 503 117.67 -119.57 -11.72
N ALA A 504 118.94 -119.15 -11.59
CA ALA A 504 119.28 -117.76 -11.30
C ALA A 504 118.88 -116.81 -12.45
N GLU A 505 119.13 -117.19 -13.71
CA GLU A 505 118.69 -116.41 -14.88
C GLU A 505 117.17 -116.27 -14.92
N ALA A 506 116.43 -117.38 -14.73
CA ALA A 506 114.97 -117.36 -14.69
C ALA A 506 114.43 -116.52 -13.51
N ALA A 507 115.06 -116.61 -12.33
CA ALA A 507 114.69 -115.77 -11.18
C ALA A 507 114.90 -114.28 -11.49
N LYS A 508 115.99 -113.91 -12.17
CA LYS A 508 116.27 -112.55 -12.61
C LYS A 508 115.25 -112.04 -13.64
N GLU A 509 114.86 -112.87 -14.61
CA GLU A 509 113.81 -112.53 -15.58
C GLU A 509 112.45 -112.31 -14.91
N ILE A 510 112.04 -113.21 -14.01
CA ILE A 510 110.78 -113.06 -13.25
C ILE A 510 110.84 -111.80 -12.38
N LYS A 511 111.98 -111.53 -11.72
CA LYS A 511 112.18 -110.31 -10.94
C LYS A 511 111.94 -109.05 -11.78
N ALA A 512 112.46 -108.99 -13.00
CA ALA A 512 112.23 -107.86 -13.90
C ALA A 512 110.75 -107.69 -14.30
N ILE A 513 110.03 -108.80 -14.55
CA ILE A 513 108.59 -108.77 -14.85
C ILE A 513 107.79 -108.27 -13.64
N VAL A 514 108.13 -108.75 -12.45
CA VAL A 514 107.50 -108.38 -11.17
C VAL A 514 107.75 -106.91 -10.84
N GLU A 515 108.97 -106.42 -11.01
CA GLU A 515 109.30 -104.98 -10.86
C GLU A 515 108.48 -104.11 -11.82
N ASN A 516 108.31 -104.54 -13.07
CA ASN A 516 107.46 -103.85 -14.04
C ASN A 516 105.97 -103.90 -13.62
N ALA A 517 105.48 -105.05 -13.16
CA ALA A 517 104.12 -105.20 -12.66
C ALA A 517 103.86 -104.27 -11.45
N THR A 518 104.80 -104.16 -10.51
CA THR A 518 104.74 -103.20 -9.39
C THR A 518 104.67 -101.76 -9.89
N ALA A 519 105.51 -101.40 -10.86
CA ALA A 519 105.49 -100.06 -11.45
C ALA A 519 104.13 -99.74 -12.10
N LYS A 520 103.55 -100.71 -12.82
CA LYS A 520 102.21 -100.57 -13.44
C LYS A 520 101.08 -100.52 -12.43
N ALA A 521 101.13 -101.30 -11.35
CA ALA A 521 100.15 -101.23 -10.27
C ALA A 521 100.20 -99.87 -9.56
N ASN A 522 101.39 -99.37 -9.24
CA ASN A 522 101.59 -98.03 -8.67
C ASN A 522 101.08 -96.93 -9.61
N GLN A 523 101.32 -97.05 -10.91
CA GLN A 523 100.76 -96.13 -11.92
C GLN A 523 99.22 -96.18 -11.91
N GLY A 524 98.62 -97.37 -11.89
CA GLY A 524 97.16 -97.55 -11.81
C GLY A 524 96.55 -96.97 -10.53
N LYS A 525 97.24 -97.12 -9.40
CA LYS A 525 96.87 -96.50 -8.12
C LYS A 525 96.90 -94.97 -8.21
N ALA A 526 97.96 -94.40 -8.79
CA ALA A 526 98.09 -92.95 -8.96
C ALA A 526 96.95 -92.38 -9.83
N ILE A 527 96.67 -93.02 -10.97
CA ILE A 527 95.55 -92.65 -11.86
C ILE A 527 94.21 -92.74 -11.12
N SER A 528 94.00 -93.81 -10.34
CA SER A 528 92.76 -93.97 -9.57
C SER A 528 92.57 -92.90 -8.49
N ASN A 529 93.64 -92.49 -7.83
CA ASN A 529 93.61 -91.36 -6.89
C ASN A 529 93.31 -90.02 -7.59
N GLU A 530 93.82 -89.80 -8.79
CA GLU A 530 93.49 -88.63 -9.60
C GLU A 530 92.02 -88.63 -10.03
N MET A 531 91.48 -89.79 -10.42
CA MET A 531 90.05 -89.94 -10.70
C MET A 531 89.18 -89.61 -9.47
N ILE A 532 89.57 -90.02 -8.26
CA ILE A 532 88.83 -89.69 -7.03
C ILE A 532 88.75 -88.18 -6.86
N LYS A 533 89.87 -87.46 -6.99
CA LYS A 533 89.90 -85.99 -6.91
C LYS A 533 89.05 -85.34 -8.02
N GLY A 534 89.14 -85.84 -9.25
CA GLY A 534 88.32 -85.37 -10.35
C GLY A 534 86.82 -85.53 -10.09
N TYR A 535 86.40 -86.65 -9.49
CA TYR A 535 85.01 -86.84 -9.07
C TYR A 535 84.61 -85.94 -7.88
N GLU A 536 85.51 -85.64 -6.94
CA GLU A 536 85.24 -84.65 -5.86
C GLU A 536 84.95 -83.26 -6.43
N GLU A 537 85.79 -82.78 -7.35
CA GLU A 537 85.60 -81.51 -8.03
C GLU A 537 84.32 -81.50 -8.87
N LEU A 538 84.05 -82.59 -9.61
CA LEU A 538 82.82 -82.73 -10.39
C LEU A 538 81.58 -82.67 -9.49
N LEU A 539 81.57 -83.36 -8.36
CA LEU A 539 80.47 -83.31 -7.39
C LEU A 539 80.28 -81.92 -6.78
N ALA A 540 81.36 -81.21 -6.49
CA ALA A 540 81.28 -79.81 -6.04
C ALA A 540 80.64 -78.90 -7.10
N ASN A 541 81.01 -79.07 -8.38
CA ASN A 541 80.42 -78.34 -9.48
C ASN A 541 78.93 -78.67 -9.68
N ILE A 542 78.55 -79.95 -9.61
CA ILE A 542 77.14 -80.37 -9.70
C ILE A 542 76.30 -79.78 -8.56
N ASN A 543 76.84 -79.71 -7.34
CA ASN A 543 76.15 -79.08 -6.22
C ASN A 543 75.93 -77.59 -6.48
N LYS A 544 76.92 -76.88 -7.02
CA LYS A 544 76.79 -75.47 -7.40
C LYS A 544 75.73 -75.27 -8.48
N THR A 545 75.71 -76.12 -9.52
CA THR A 545 74.65 -76.11 -10.55
C THR A 545 73.27 -76.36 -9.95
N THR A 546 73.15 -77.31 -9.03
CA THR A 546 71.88 -77.61 -8.33
C THR A 546 71.38 -76.41 -7.53
N GLN A 547 72.28 -75.68 -6.87
CA GLN A 547 71.94 -74.43 -6.17
C GLN A 547 71.42 -73.37 -7.16
N THR A 548 72.10 -73.16 -8.29
CA THR A 548 71.64 -72.21 -9.32
C THR A 548 70.28 -72.60 -9.90
N ILE A 549 70.01 -73.88 -10.13
CA ILE A 549 68.69 -74.36 -10.56
C ILE A 549 67.62 -74.00 -9.53
N SER A 550 67.91 -74.13 -8.22
CA SER A 550 66.99 -73.76 -7.15
C SER A 550 66.72 -72.25 -7.10
N GLU A 551 67.73 -71.42 -7.37
CA GLU A 551 67.58 -69.97 -7.48
C GLU A 551 66.70 -69.58 -8.67
N ILE A 552 66.91 -70.21 -9.84
CA ILE A 552 66.08 -70.01 -11.04
C ILE A 552 64.63 -70.47 -10.79
N ALA A 553 64.42 -71.58 -10.07
CA ALA A 553 63.07 -72.04 -9.69
C ALA A 553 62.32 -70.98 -8.87
N SER A 554 63.02 -70.40 -7.88
CA SER A 554 62.45 -69.37 -7.00
C SER A 554 62.14 -68.10 -7.80
N ALA A 555 63.05 -67.65 -8.65
CA ALA A 555 62.85 -66.49 -9.52
C ALA A 555 61.70 -66.71 -10.53
N SER A 556 61.57 -67.91 -11.10
CA SER A 556 60.48 -68.24 -12.03
C SER A 556 59.12 -68.19 -11.34
N LYS A 557 59.03 -68.66 -10.09
CA LYS A 557 57.81 -68.59 -9.29
C LYS A 557 57.44 -67.16 -8.89
N GLU A 558 58.44 -66.32 -8.62
CA GLU A 558 58.23 -64.89 -8.38
C GLU A 558 57.76 -64.17 -9.65
N GLN A 559 58.34 -64.49 -10.81
CA GLN A 559 57.89 -63.99 -12.11
C GLN A 559 56.45 -64.38 -12.42
N GLU A 560 56.06 -65.63 -12.18
CA GLU A 560 54.67 -66.10 -12.34
C GLU A 560 53.69 -65.27 -11.50
N ALA A 561 54.02 -65.05 -10.23
CA ALA A 561 53.21 -64.21 -9.33
C ALA A 561 53.15 -62.75 -9.81
N GLY A 562 54.28 -62.18 -10.26
CA GLY A 562 54.35 -60.83 -10.80
C GLY A 562 53.53 -60.66 -12.08
N ILE A 563 53.59 -61.63 -12.99
CA ILE A 563 52.79 -61.62 -14.23
C ILE A 563 51.30 -61.71 -13.93
N THR A 564 50.89 -62.51 -12.94
CA THR A 564 49.49 -62.57 -12.51
C THR A 564 48.99 -61.21 -12.05
N GLN A 565 49.77 -60.48 -11.25
CA GLN A 565 49.42 -59.12 -10.83
C GLN A 565 49.37 -58.12 -11.99
N ILE A 566 50.28 -58.24 -12.96
CA ILE A 566 50.26 -57.41 -14.17
C ILE A 566 49.00 -57.69 -14.99
N ASN A 567 48.61 -58.97 -15.13
CA ASN A 567 47.41 -59.36 -15.85
C ASN A 567 46.14 -58.78 -15.19
N ASP A 568 46.04 -58.84 -13.86
CA ASP A 568 44.95 -58.21 -13.11
C ASP A 568 44.90 -56.69 -13.36
N ALA A 569 46.07 -56.03 -13.39
CA ALA A 569 46.16 -54.60 -13.66
C ALA A 569 45.75 -54.25 -15.10
N VAL A 570 46.16 -55.04 -16.10
CA VAL A 570 45.76 -54.87 -17.51
C VAL A 570 44.25 -55.05 -17.67
N THR A 571 43.66 -56.05 -17.02
CA THR A 571 42.20 -56.26 -16.99
C THR A 571 41.48 -55.06 -16.35
N GLY A 572 42.05 -54.48 -15.29
CA GLY A 572 41.55 -53.25 -14.68
C GLY A 572 41.60 -52.05 -15.63
N LEU A 573 42.70 -51.88 -16.37
CA LEU A 573 42.88 -50.83 -17.37
C LEU A 573 41.93 -50.99 -18.56
N ASP A 574 41.67 -52.22 -19.02
CA ASP A 574 40.69 -52.48 -20.08
C ASP A 574 39.30 -52.03 -19.65
N ARG A 575 38.86 -52.43 -18.45
CA ARG A 575 37.56 -51.99 -17.91
C ARG A 575 37.46 -50.47 -17.82
N GLN A 576 38.52 -49.80 -17.37
CA GLN A 576 38.54 -48.34 -17.28
C GLN A 576 38.53 -47.68 -18.67
N THR A 577 39.22 -48.27 -19.64
CA THR A 577 39.24 -47.81 -21.03
C THR A 577 37.85 -47.91 -21.67
N GLN A 578 37.13 -49.02 -21.45
CA GLN A 578 35.75 -49.17 -21.89
C GLN A 578 34.81 -48.16 -21.21
N GLN A 579 35.00 -47.89 -19.92
CA GLN A 579 34.25 -46.84 -19.21
C GLN A 579 34.53 -45.46 -19.80
N ASN A 580 35.79 -45.13 -20.11
CA ASN A 580 36.14 -43.86 -20.73
C ASN A 580 35.48 -43.70 -22.11
N ALA A 581 35.48 -44.76 -22.93
CA ALA A 581 34.78 -44.77 -24.22
C ALA A 581 33.26 -44.56 -24.05
N SER A 582 32.63 -45.20 -23.07
CA SER A 582 31.22 -45.00 -22.75
C SER A 582 30.91 -43.57 -22.26
N ILE A 583 31.74 -43.02 -21.38
CA ILE A 583 31.61 -41.64 -20.89
C ILE A 583 31.78 -40.65 -22.05
N ALA A 584 32.73 -40.89 -22.96
CA ALA A 584 32.90 -40.08 -24.16
C ALA A 584 31.62 -40.08 -25.01
N LEU A 585 31.01 -41.24 -25.27
CA LEU A 585 29.75 -41.33 -26.01
C LEU A 585 28.61 -40.54 -25.35
N ASN A 586 28.43 -40.70 -24.03
CA ASN A 586 27.39 -39.95 -23.29
C ASN A 586 27.66 -38.44 -23.31
N THR A 587 28.92 -38.04 -23.15
CA THR A 587 29.33 -36.63 -23.18
C THR A 587 29.11 -36.03 -24.58
N LYS A 588 29.34 -36.82 -25.65
CA LYS A 588 29.03 -36.44 -27.03
C LYS A 588 27.56 -36.11 -27.19
N GLU A 589 26.68 -36.96 -26.68
CA GLU A 589 25.23 -36.74 -26.74
C GLU A 589 24.82 -35.44 -26.01
N ILE A 590 25.35 -35.23 -24.81
CA ILE A 590 25.10 -34.00 -24.03
C ILE A 590 25.60 -32.77 -24.78
N ALA A 591 26.79 -32.84 -25.38
CA ALA A 591 27.37 -31.75 -26.15
C ALA A 591 26.52 -31.42 -27.39
N LEU A 592 26.09 -32.43 -28.17
CA LEU A 592 25.19 -32.25 -29.31
C LEU A 592 23.86 -31.61 -28.91
N LYS A 593 23.29 -32.05 -27.79
CA LYS A 593 22.04 -31.47 -27.25
C LYS A 593 22.23 -30.03 -26.82
N THR A 594 23.37 -29.73 -26.18
CA THR A 594 23.73 -28.38 -25.75
C THR A 594 23.94 -27.45 -26.95
N ASP A 595 24.64 -27.90 -27.99
CA ASP A 595 24.80 -27.20 -29.27
C ASP A 595 23.45 -26.92 -29.93
N THR A 596 22.54 -27.90 -29.94
CA THR A 596 21.19 -27.73 -30.48
C THR A 596 20.40 -26.64 -29.73
N ILE A 597 20.47 -26.64 -28.39
CA ILE A 597 19.82 -25.62 -27.54
C ILE A 597 20.46 -24.25 -27.79
N ALA A 598 21.79 -24.18 -27.85
CA ALA A 598 22.53 -22.96 -28.12
C ALA A 598 22.11 -22.34 -29.46
N LYS A 599 22.11 -23.15 -30.54
CA LYS A 599 21.65 -22.76 -31.88
C LYS A 599 20.20 -22.29 -31.87
N ALA A 600 19.32 -22.91 -31.09
CA ALA A 600 17.94 -22.47 -30.94
C ALA A 600 17.83 -21.08 -30.28
N ILE A 601 18.59 -20.83 -29.20
CA ILE A 601 18.64 -19.53 -28.51
C ILE A 601 19.20 -18.44 -29.43
N VAL A 602 20.30 -18.74 -30.13
CA VAL A 602 20.92 -17.83 -31.11
C VAL A 602 19.93 -17.53 -32.23
N SER A 603 19.30 -18.56 -32.82
CA SER A 603 18.31 -18.39 -33.89
C SER A 603 17.11 -17.54 -33.44
N ASP A 604 16.56 -17.82 -32.27
CA ASP A 604 15.43 -17.06 -31.71
C ASP A 604 15.80 -15.60 -31.43
N SER A 605 16.98 -15.35 -30.86
CA SER A 605 17.48 -13.99 -30.63
C SER A 605 17.77 -13.26 -31.95
N MET A 606 18.31 -13.97 -32.96
CA MET A 606 18.63 -13.42 -34.28
C MET A 606 17.39 -13.06 -35.11
N LYS A 607 16.23 -13.66 -34.85
CA LYS A 607 14.96 -13.28 -35.50
C LYS A 607 14.39 -11.96 -34.99
N LYS A 608 14.83 -11.49 -33.82
CA LYS A 608 14.34 -10.28 -33.15
C LYS A 608 15.26 -9.10 -33.48
N GLU A 609 14.71 -7.90 -33.58
CA GLU A 609 15.51 -6.67 -33.75
C GLU A 609 15.66 -5.96 -32.41
N PHE A 610 16.88 -5.61 -32.03
CA PHE A 610 17.17 -4.97 -30.74
C PHE A 610 18.49 -4.21 -30.76
N ILE A 611 18.64 -3.25 -29.84
CA ILE A 611 19.83 -2.41 -29.77
C ILE A 611 21.04 -3.25 -29.34
N GLY A 612 22.12 -3.17 -30.12
CA GLY A 612 23.38 -3.87 -29.83
C GLY A 612 23.50 -5.25 -30.47
N LYS A 613 22.48 -5.76 -31.18
CA LYS A 613 22.52 -7.00 -31.96
C LYS A 613 23.73 -7.07 -32.89
N ASN A 614 23.91 -6.07 -33.74
CA ASN A 614 25.01 -5.99 -34.70
C ASN A 614 26.39 -5.92 -34.05
N LYS A 615 26.47 -5.41 -32.82
CA LYS A 615 27.73 -5.38 -32.07
C LYS A 615 28.11 -6.80 -31.63
N VAL A 616 27.16 -7.56 -31.08
CA VAL A 616 27.40 -8.96 -30.68
C VAL A 616 27.81 -9.80 -31.90
N ILE A 617 27.13 -9.65 -33.04
CA ILE A 617 27.47 -10.36 -34.28
C ILE A 617 28.90 -10.03 -34.75
N LYS A 618 29.33 -8.76 -34.68
CA LYS A 618 30.69 -8.34 -35.07
C LYS A 618 31.76 -8.83 -34.10
N ASP A 619 31.46 -8.83 -32.81
CA ASP A 619 32.39 -9.25 -31.75
C ASP A 619 32.51 -10.79 -31.69
N THR A 620 31.58 -11.50 -32.34
CA THR A 620 31.65 -12.95 -32.50
C THR A 620 32.64 -13.26 -33.63
N PRO A 621 33.72 -14.03 -33.37
CA PRO A 621 34.64 -14.43 -34.43
C PRO A 621 33.87 -15.14 -35.53
N ASN A 622 34.04 -14.63 -36.75
CA ASN A 622 33.38 -15.12 -37.93
C ASN A 622 34.05 -16.44 -38.36
N ASP A 623 33.74 -17.54 -37.67
CA ASP A 623 34.23 -18.88 -38.03
C ASP A 623 33.43 -19.50 -39.20
N THR A 624 32.92 -18.66 -40.11
CA THR A 624 32.57 -19.09 -41.46
C THR A 624 33.81 -19.05 -42.36
N LYS A 625 34.75 -19.96 -42.10
CA LYS A 625 35.66 -20.54 -43.11
C LYS A 625 35.90 -22.01 -42.75
N SER A 626 34.89 -22.84 -43.01
CA SER A 626 35.05 -24.25 -43.35
C SER A 626 34.18 -24.56 -44.55
#